data_AF-A0A914X332-F1
#
_entry.id   AF-A0A914X332-F1
#
_cell.length_a   1.000
_cell.length_b   1.000
_cell.length_c   1.000
_cell.angle_alpha   90.00
_cell.angle_beta   90.00
_cell.angle_gamma   90.00
#
_symmetry.space_group_name_H-M   'P 1'
#
loop_
_entity.id
_entity.type
_entity.pdbx_description
1 polymer ?
#
loop_
_entity_poly.entity_id
_entity_poly.type
_entity_poly.pdbx_seq_one_letter_code
_entity_poly.pdbx_strand_id
1 'polypeptide(L)'
;MLETCVTMEPGYYEFEDHAFFEIDDPVFILGREFNAKQDLEEIKHFIRSRLWFTYRKNFMPIGGTGPVSDQGWGCMLRCGQMLLAQSLIVRHLGREWIWDRDHKERVYWNILRLFQDKKSCMYSLHQIAQMGVSERKEVGEWFGPNTAAQVLKKLAIYDEWSRLAVHVAMDNLVIEQDVKLLCKSQPRPRRRTDSEHLEGATASASASLTIPEGCCSAASINSDLSPAPSTVSTDAPSAAPTETPSNNWRPLLLIVPLRLGLTEMNMCYLKAIKEYFALPHCVGIIGGRPNHALYFLGVVGDELLYLDPHECQPAVDLDEDESDDSSYHCPFLLHMPFDRVDPSLALGFLCMNESEFDELASRLRTKLLKSSNPPLFELVDARPKSWPKFVPYLGEDDPTARIKEFTVVGDAQFDSEEEFELLQ
;
A
#
# COMPACT_ATOMS: atom_id res chain seq x y z
N MET A 1 -21.52 12.01 22.66
CA MET A 1 -21.14 12.70 21.40
C MET A 1 -20.68 14.12 21.73
N LEU A 2 -19.66 14.24 22.60
CA LEU A 2 -19.18 15.52 23.15
C LEU A 2 -17.82 15.40 23.89
N GLU A 3 -16.99 14.38 23.61
CA GLU A 3 -15.69 14.22 24.28
C GLU A 3 -14.46 14.37 23.37
N THR A 4 -14.62 14.55 22.05
CA THR A 4 -13.49 14.69 21.11
C THR A 4 -13.46 16.01 20.35
N CYS A 5 -14.23 17.01 20.78
CA CYS A 5 -14.04 18.40 20.35
C CYS A 5 -13.42 19.20 21.50
N VAL A 6 -12.28 18.72 22.01
CA VAL A 6 -11.42 19.54 22.86
C VAL A 6 -10.57 20.40 21.92
N THR A 7 -10.61 21.69 22.18
CA THR A 7 -9.96 22.78 21.45
C THR A 7 -8.50 22.46 21.08
N MET A 8 -8.20 22.42 19.77
CA MET A 8 -6.84 22.35 19.24
C MET A 8 -6.09 23.68 19.47
N GLU A 9 -5.84 24.04 20.73
CA GLU A 9 -5.00 25.17 21.09
C GLU A 9 -3.53 24.68 21.26
N PRO A 10 -2.58 25.17 20.44
CA PRO A 10 -1.20 24.67 20.42
C PRO A 10 -0.48 24.70 21.78
N GLY A 11 -0.73 25.73 22.60
CA GLY A 11 -0.04 25.91 23.88
C GLY A 11 -0.44 24.92 24.98
N TYR A 12 -1.62 24.28 24.86
CA TYR A 12 -2.06 23.27 25.83
C TYR A 12 -1.34 21.93 25.59
N TYR A 13 -1.20 21.52 24.33
CA TYR A 13 -0.53 20.28 23.94
C TYR A 13 0.99 20.33 24.18
N GLU A 14 1.65 21.47 23.96
CA GLU A 14 3.09 21.59 24.24
C GLU A 14 3.43 21.28 25.71
N PHE A 15 2.58 21.74 26.65
CA PHE A 15 2.77 21.46 28.07
C PHE A 15 2.47 20.00 28.45
N GLU A 16 1.39 19.42 27.91
CA GLU A 16 1.06 18.00 28.12
C GLU A 16 2.12 17.07 27.55
N ASP A 17 2.66 17.37 26.37
CA ASP A 17 3.74 16.60 25.74
C ASP A 17 4.98 16.55 26.63
N HIS A 18 5.43 17.71 27.13
CA HIS A 18 6.60 17.77 28.01
C HIS A 18 6.41 16.93 29.27
N ALA A 19 5.24 17.02 29.91
CA ALA A 19 4.92 16.24 31.10
C ALA A 19 4.83 14.73 30.81
N PHE A 20 4.29 14.35 29.65
CA PHE A 20 4.13 12.96 29.24
C PHE A 20 5.48 12.27 28.92
N PHE A 21 6.43 12.99 28.33
CA PHE A 21 7.76 12.47 27.99
C PHE A 21 8.81 12.63 29.11
N GLU A 22 8.42 13.00 30.34
CA GLU A 22 9.32 12.94 31.51
C GLU A 22 9.59 11.50 32.02
N ILE A 23 9.06 10.49 31.34
CA ILE A 23 9.23 9.07 31.65
C ILE A 23 10.59 8.58 31.11
N ASP A 24 11.27 7.70 31.84
CA ASP A 24 12.57 7.12 31.42
C ASP A 24 12.41 5.91 30.45
N ASP A 25 11.19 5.58 30.06
CA ASP A 25 10.89 4.46 29.17
C ASP A 25 11.31 4.77 27.72
N PRO A 26 11.86 3.79 26.98
CA PRO A 26 12.14 3.96 25.56
C PRO A 26 10.84 4.16 24.77
N VAL A 27 10.91 5.01 23.76
CA VAL A 27 9.82 5.28 22.83
C VAL A 27 10.09 4.49 21.56
N PHE A 28 9.18 3.60 21.19
CA PHE A 28 9.28 2.86 19.93
C PHE A 28 8.26 3.39 18.95
N ILE A 29 8.70 3.91 17.80
CA ILE A 29 7.81 4.39 16.74
C ILE A 29 8.25 3.73 15.43
N LEU A 30 7.36 2.91 14.85
CA LEU A 30 7.56 2.24 13.58
C LEU A 30 8.98 1.66 13.45
N GLY A 31 9.37 0.80 14.40
CA GLY A 31 10.65 0.09 14.39
C GLY A 31 11.87 0.89 14.84
N ARG A 32 11.72 2.18 15.12
CA ARG A 32 12.80 3.07 15.60
C ARG A 32 12.64 3.33 17.10
N GLU A 33 13.76 3.27 17.81
CA GLU A 33 13.86 3.58 19.24
C GLU A 33 14.32 5.02 19.44
N PHE A 34 13.68 5.72 20.38
CA PHE A 34 14.02 7.08 20.80
C PHE A 34 14.07 7.15 22.33
N ASN A 35 14.84 8.11 22.84
CA ASN A 35 14.81 8.50 24.23
C ASN A 35 13.72 9.55 24.46
N ALA A 36 12.72 9.24 25.31
CA ALA A 36 11.59 10.12 25.58
C ALA A 36 11.99 11.57 25.91
N LYS A 37 12.97 11.75 26.79
CA LYS A 37 13.38 13.07 27.29
C LYS A 37 14.27 13.84 26.33
N GLN A 38 15.21 13.15 25.69
CA GLN A 38 16.25 13.79 24.87
C GLN A 38 15.76 14.07 23.45
N ASP A 39 14.85 13.22 22.95
CA ASP A 39 14.51 13.20 21.53
C ASP A 39 13.08 13.71 21.26
N LEU A 40 12.45 14.46 22.18
CA LEU A 40 11.06 14.91 22.04
C LEU A 40 10.79 15.64 20.71
N GLU A 41 11.66 16.58 20.33
CA GLU A 41 11.51 17.31 19.06
C GLU A 41 11.70 16.38 17.85
N GLU A 42 12.61 15.41 17.95
CA GLU A 42 12.81 14.42 16.90
C GLU A 42 11.61 13.46 16.78
N ILE A 43 11.04 13.04 17.91
CA ILE A 43 9.81 12.24 17.98
C ILE A 43 8.66 13.01 17.31
N LYS A 44 8.46 14.27 17.68
CA LYS A 44 7.42 15.14 17.07
C LYS A 44 7.63 15.26 15.56
N HIS A 45 8.86 15.51 15.12
CA HIS A 45 9.16 15.64 13.70
C HIS A 45 8.99 14.32 12.94
N PHE A 46 9.39 13.20 13.52
CA PHE A 46 9.25 11.86 12.94
C PHE A 46 7.77 11.45 12.74
N ILE A 47 6.94 11.73 13.75
CA ILE A 47 5.49 11.48 13.71
C ILE A 47 4.81 12.40 12.71
N ARG A 48 5.13 13.69 12.74
CA ARG A 48 4.61 14.68 11.78
C ARG A 48 4.95 14.31 10.33
N SER A 49 6.09 13.66 10.12
CA SER A 49 6.50 13.20 8.79
C SER A 49 5.66 12.06 8.23
N ARG A 50 4.79 11.44 9.03
CA ARG A 50 3.89 10.40 8.54
C ARG A 50 2.72 11.04 7.81
N LEU A 51 2.38 10.47 6.66
CA LEU A 51 1.19 10.88 5.91
C LEU A 51 -0.07 10.63 6.73
N TRP A 52 -0.82 11.69 6.97
CA TRP A 52 -2.00 11.75 7.80
C TRP A 52 -3.23 11.98 6.92
N PHE A 53 -4.13 11.01 6.91
CA PHE A 53 -5.39 11.11 6.17
C PHE A 53 -6.54 11.25 7.16
N THR A 54 -7.30 12.32 6.99
CA THR A 54 -8.45 12.68 7.82
C THR A 54 -9.73 12.62 7.01
N TYR A 55 -10.88 12.82 7.66
CA TYR A 55 -12.12 13.03 6.94
C TYR A 55 -11.98 14.20 5.99
N ARG A 56 -12.54 14.05 4.78
CA ARG A 56 -12.60 15.08 3.77
C ARG A 56 -14.03 15.42 3.41
N LYS A 57 -14.23 16.63 2.91
CA LYS A 57 -15.52 17.13 2.39
C LYS A 57 -15.30 17.90 1.10
N ASN A 58 -16.37 18.03 0.32
CA ASN A 58 -16.38 18.73 -0.97
C ASN A 58 -15.54 18.02 -2.05
N PHE A 59 -15.29 16.72 -1.92
CA PHE A 59 -14.78 15.91 -3.03
C PHE A 59 -15.92 15.52 -3.97
N MET A 60 -15.57 15.09 -5.19
CA MET A 60 -16.54 14.62 -6.19
C MET A 60 -17.41 13.47 -5.64
N PRO A 61 -18.73 13.43 -5.90
CA PRO A 61 -19.59 12.35 -5.39
C PRO A 61 -19.06 10.96 -5.73
N ILE A 62 -18.97 10.07 -4.73
CA ILE A 62 -18.56 8.67 -4.94
C ILE A 62 -19.62 7.96 -5.77
N GLY A 63 -19.25 7.31 -6.88
CA GLY A 63 -20.21 6.67 -7.79
C GLY A 63 -21.16 7.65 -8.49
N GLY A 64 -20.79 8.92 -8.61
CA GLY A 64 -21.58 9.97 -9.29
C GLY A 64 -22.76 10.53 -8.47
N THR A 65 -23.35 9.74 -7.57
CA THR A 65 -24.50 10.15 -6.74
C THR A 65 -24.33 9.89 -5.24
N GLY A 66 -23.21 9.30 -4.83
CA GLY A 66 -22.94 8.96 -3.44
C GLY A 66 -22.43 10.15 -2.59
N PRO A 67 -21.85 9.86 -1.42
CA PRO A 67 -21.38 10.89 -0.49
C PRO A 67 -20.34 11.82 -1.11
N VAL A 68 -20.34 13.08 -0.64
CA VAL A 68 -19.34 14.13 -0.91
C VAL A 68 -18.48 14.46 0.32
N SER A 69 -18.64 13.67 1.38
CA SER A 69 -17.81 13.66 2.57
C SER A 69 -17.81 12.26 3.18
N ASP A 70 -16.70 11.88 3.81
CA ASP A 70 -16.57 10.64 4.57
C ASP A 70 -16.72 10.80 6.08
N GLN A 71 -17.04 12.01 6.53
CA GLN A 71 -17.25 12.29 7.95
C GLN A 71 -18.31 11.37 8.55
N GLY A 72 -17.91 10.65 9.61
CA GLY A 72 -18.77 9.76 10.37
C GLY A 72 -18.80 8.31 9.88
N TRP A 73 -18.13 7.96 8.79
CA TRP A 73 -18.07 6.57 8.30
C TRP A 73 -16.70 6.13 7.74
N GLY A 74 -15.90 7.07 7.22
CA GLY A 74 -14.63 6.79 6.53
C GLY A 74 -13.42 6.48 7.41
N CYS A 75 -13.51 6.53 8.74
CA CYS A 75 -12.29 6.59 9.58
C CYS A 75 -11.38 5.37 9.42
N MET A 76 -11.93 4.16 9.28
CA MET A 76 -11.12 2.97 9.03
C MET A 76 -10.51 2.96 7.61
N LEU A 77 -11.20 3.55 6.62
CA LEU A 77 -10.65 3.70 5.27
C LEU A 77 -9.43 4.62 5.31
N ARG A 78 -9.52 5.74 6.05
CA ARG A 78 -8.40 6.66 6.31
C ARG A 78 -7.24 6.00 7.05
N CYS A 79 -7.52 5.18 8.06
CA CYS A 79 -6.49 4.37 8.74
C CYS A 79 -5.81 3.40 7.77
N GLY A 80 -6.58 2.75 6.89
CA GLY A 80 -6.04 1.92 5.82
C GLY A 80 -5.15 2.71 4.84
N GLN A 81 -5.54 3.94 4.47
CA GLN A 81 -4.69 4.84 3.69
C GLN A 81 -3.38 5.14 4.42
N MET A 82 -3.40 5.47 5.72
CA MET A 82 -2.18 5.75 6.49
C MET A 82 -1.24 4.54 6.58
N LEU A 83 -1.78 3.34 6.81
CA LEU A 83 -1.01 2.09 6.83
C LEU A 83 -0.33 1.82 5.48
N LEU A 84 -1.08 1.95 4.38
CA LEU A 84 -0.55 1.72 3.04
C LEU A 84 0.45 2.82 2.65
N ALA A 85 0.14 4.08 2.93
CA ALA A 85 1.01 5.21 2.63
C ALA A 85 2.34 5.08 3.38
N GLN A 86 2.33 4.71 4.66
CA GLN A 86 3.56 4.41 5.38
C GLN A 86 4.37 3.31 4.68
N SER A 87 3.69 2.26 4.20
CA SER A 87 4.35 1.19 3.45
C SER A 87 4.97 1.69 2.13
N LEU A 88 4.31 2.62 1.44
CA LEU A 88 4.79 3.23 0.19
C LEU A 88 5.95 4.20 0.43
N ILE A 89 5.91 5.00 1.51
CA ILE A 89 7.01 5.86 1.92
C ILE A 89 8.25 5.00 2.19
N VAL A 90 8.14 3.96 3.02
CA VAL A 90 9.28 3.06 3.30
C VAL A 90 9.77 2.39 2.02
N ARG A 91 8.84 2.02 1.13
CA ARG A 91 9.18 1.35 -0.12
C ARG A 91 10.00 2.22 -1.07
N HIS A 92 9.60 3.48 -1.26
CA HIS A 92 10.13 4.31 -2.34
C HIS A 92 11.11 5.39 -1.85
N LEU A 93 10.99 5.82 -0.59
CA LEU A 93 11.83 6.86 0.02
C LEU A 93 12.70 6.32 1.17
N GLY A 94 12.36 5.14 1.72
CA GLY A 94 13.09 4.53 2.83
C GLY A 94 12.49 4.85 4.20
N ARG A 95 12.94 4.09 5.21
CA ARG A 95 12.39 4.15 6.58
C ARG A 95 12.75 5.43 7.33
N GLU A 96 13.96 5.94 7.06
CA GLU A 96 14.51 7.15 7.67
C GLU A 96 14.06 8.44 6.95
N TRP A 97 13.17 8.36 5.96
CA TRP A 97 12.67 9.54 5.28
C TRP A 97 11.86 10.42 6.22
N ILE A 98 12.12 11.72 6.18
CA ILE A 98 11.52 12.76 7.01
C ILE A 98 10.93 13.84 6.10
N TRP A 99 9.77 14.35 6.45
CA TRP A 99 9.08 15.40 5.71
C TRP A 99 9.61 16.78 6.12
N ASP A 100 9.71 17.66 5.14
CA ASP A 100 9.99 19.08 5.32
C ASP A 100 8.98 19.89 4.47
N ARG A 101 8.62 21.11 4.87
CA ARG A 101 7.66 21.94 4.12
C ARG A 101 8.15 22.30 2.72
N ASP A 102 9.46 22.42 2.54
CA ASP A 102 10.07 22.79 1.26
C ASP A 102 10.36 21.56 0.38
N HIS A 103 9.68 20.43 0.60
CA HIS A 103 9.97 19.17 -0.09
C HIS A 103 9.66 19.25 -1.60
N LYS A 104 10.69 19.01 -2.42
CA LYS A 104 10.58 19.01 -3.89
C LYS A 104 10.72 17.62 -4.52
N GLU A 105 10.82 16.56 -3.70
CA GLU A 105 11.04 15.22 -4.21
C GLU A 105 9.78 14.70 -4.94
N ARG A 106 9.91 14.49 -6.25
CA ARG A 106 8.82 14.01 -7.11
C ARG A 106 8.23 12.68 -6.63
N VAL A 107 9.04 11.80 -6.04
CA VAL A 107 8.60 10.49 -5.54
C VAL A 107 7.61 10.64 -4.39
N TYR A 108 7.84 11.57 -3.47
CA TYR A 108 6.91 11.89 -2.39
C TYR A 108 5.55 12.36 -2.93
N TRP A 109 5.56 13.34 -3.83
CA TRP A 109 4.34 13.86 -4.45
C TRP A 109 3.59 12.78 -5.24
N ASN A 110 4.30 11.89 -5.93
CA ASN A 110 3.69 10.75 -6.61
C ASN A 110 2.99 9.81 -5.60
N ILE A 111 3.57 9.55 -4.43
CA ILE A 111 2.92 8.75 -3.38
C ILE A 111 1.67 9.47 -2.90
N LEU A 112 1.78 10.74 -2.52
CA LEU A 112 0.67 11.50 -1.94
C LEU A 112 -0.53 11.57 -2.90
N ARG A 113 -0.28 11.82 -4.20
CA ARG A 113 -1.31 11.84 -5.25
C ARG A 113 -2.09 10.54 -5.39
N LEU A 114 -1.51 9.38 -5.05
CA LEU A 114 -2.25 8.11 -5.07
C LEU A 114 -3.43 8.10 -4.10
N PHE A 115 -3.39 8.91 -3.03
CA PHE A 115 -4.39 8.93 -1.95
C PHE A 115 -5.36 10.10 -2.01
N GLN A 116 -5.16 11.03 -2.95
CA GLN A 116 -6.04 12.17 -3.15
C GLN A 116 -7.50 11.72 -3.34
N ASP A 117 -8.47 12.48 -2.85
CA ASP A 117 -9.91 12.17 -2.92
C ASP A 117 -10.51 12.42 -4.32
N LYS A 118 -9.87 11.83 -5.33
CA LYS A 118 -10.29 11.81 -6.73
C LYS A 118 -10.44 10.36 -7.17
N LYS A 119 -11.52 10.05 -7.90
CA LYS A 119 -11.77 8.71 -8.44
C LYS A 119 -10.65 8.17 -9.33
N SER A 120 -9.85 9.04 -9.96
CA SER A 120 -8.71 8.67 -10.80
C SER A 120 -7.51 8.16 -10.00
N CYS A 121 -7.44 8.43 -8.68
CA CYS A 121 -6.31 8.07 -7.85
C CYS A 121 -6.51 6.68 -7.22
N MET A 122 -5.47 5.83 -7.30
CA MET A 122 -5.56 4.38 -7.04
C MET A 122 -6.01 4.02 -5.63
N TYR A 123 -5.55 4.78 -4.64
CA TYR A 123 -5.84 4.57 -3.22
C TYR A 123 -6.67 5.70 -2.63
N SER A 124 -7.42 6.40 -3.48
CA SER A 124 -8.42 7.39 -3.07
C SER A 124 -9.49 6.75 -2.19
N LEU A 125 -10.15 7.58 -1.39
CA LEU A 125 -11.35 7.18 -0.66
C LEU A 125 -12.40 6.57 -1.61
N HIS A 126 -12.57 7.12 -2.81
CA HIS A 126 -13.48 6.62 -3.85
C HIS A 126 -13.19 5.17 -4.20
N GLN A 127 -11.93 4.85 -4.53
CA GLN A 127 -11.53 3.51 -4.93
C GLN A 127 -11.63 2.52 -3.78
N ILE A 128 -11.28 2.94 -2.56
CA ILE A 128 -11.40 2.10 -1.35
C ILE A 128 -12.87 1.80 -1.04
N ALA A 129 -13.75 2.82 -1.02
CA ALA A 129 -15.17 2.65 -0.75
C ALA A 129 -15.83 1.76 -1.81
N GLN A 130 -15.52 2.00 -3.09
CA GLN A 130 -16.10 1.23 -4.19
C GLN A 130 -15.60 -0.22 -4.21
N MET A 131 -14.32 -0.47 -3.92
CA MET A 131 -13.78 -1.82 -3.75
C MET A 131 -14.38 -2.54 -2.55
N GLY A 132 -14.79 -1.81 -1.51
CA GLY A 132 -15.54 -2.34 -0.36
C GLY A 132 -16.83 -3.07 -0.73
N VAL A 133 -17.47 -2.70 -1.84
CA VAL A 133 -18.68 -3.39 -2.34
C VAL A 133 -18.38 -4.87 -2.65
N SER A 134 -17.19 -5.16 -3.17
CA SER A 134 -16.73 -6.54 -3.40
C SER A 134 -16.49 -7.33 -2.10
N GLU A 135 -16.37 -6.64 -0.97
CA GLU A 135 -16.27 -7.17 0.40
C GLU A 135 -17.61 -7.06 1.17
N ARG A 136 -18.72 -6.86 0.45
CA ARG A 136 -20.08 -6.73 1.01
C ARG A 136 -20.23 -5.53 1.95
N LYS A 137 -19.55 -4.44 1.63
CA LYS A 137 -19.71 -3.14 2.28
C LYS A 137 -20.20 -2.11 1.28
N GLU A 138 -21.37 -1.54 1.55
CA GLU A 138 -21.89 -0.46 0.73
C GLU A 138 -21.08 0.83 0.94
N VAL A 139 -21.10 1.72 -0.05
CA VAL A 139 -20.50 3.04 0.08
C VAL A 139 -21.22 3.80 1.19
N GLY A 140 -20.46 4.33 2.15
CA GLY A 140 -21.02 4.96 3.36
C GLY A 140 -20.98 4.06 4.60
N GLU A 141 -20.64 2.78 4.47
CA GLU A 141 -20.51 1.88 5.63
C GLU A 141 -19.10 1.89 6.23
N TRP A 142 -19.04 1.74 7.56
CA TRP A 142 -17.80 1.57 8.28
C TRP A 142 -17.16 0.18 8.02
N PHE A 143 -15.83 0.17 7.87
CA PHE A 143 -15.03 -1.05 7.71
C PHE A 143 -14.41 -1.48 9.04
N GLY A 144 -14.35 -2.79 9.28
CA GLY A 144 -13.42 -3.33 10.28
C GLY A 144 -11.98 -3.44 9.73
N PRO A 145 -10.96 -3.62 10.59
CA PRO A 145 -9.56 -3.74 10.16
C PRO A 145 -9.33 -4.82 9.08
N ASN A 146 -9.98 -5.98 9.22
CA ASN A 146 -9.88 -7.06 8.23
C ASN A 146 -10.44 -6.64 6.85
N THR A 147 -11.63 -6.00 6.82
CA THR A 147 -12.24 -5.55 5.56
C THR A 147 -11.34 -4.52 4.86
N ALA A 148 -10.81 -3.55 5.60
CA ALA A 148 -9.85 -2.58 5.05
C ALA A 148 -8.63 -3.29 4.46
N ALA A 149 -8.04 -4.25 5.18
CA ALA A 149 -6.91 -5.04 4.70
C ALA A 149 -7.21 -5.81 3.40
N GLN A 150 -8.39 -6.44 3.28
CA GLN A 150 -8.79 -7.15 2.06
C GLN A 150 -8.98 -6.18 0.87
N VAL A 151 -9.57 -5.01 1.12
CA VAL A 151 -9.71 -3.97 0.09
C VAL A 151 -8.35 -3.48 -0.41
N LEU A 152 -7.42 -3.16 0.50
CA LEU A 152 -6.07 -2.75 0.13
C LEU A 152 -5.35 -3.84 -0.67
N LYS A 153 -5.53 -5.12 -0.29
CA LYS A 153 -5.00 -6.27 -1.03
C LYS A 153 -5.51 -6.34 -2.46
N LYS A 154 -6.79 -6.03 -2.69
CA LYS A 154 -7.37 -6.02 -4.04
C LYS A 154 -6.89 -4.83 -4.87
N LEU A 155 -6.80 -3.65 -4.27
CA LEU A 155 -6.34 -2.43 -4.95
C LEU A 155 -4.86 -2.49 -5.34
N ALA A 156 -4.00 -3.01 -4.47
CA ALA A 156 -2.55 -3.09 -4.69
C ALA A 156 -2.15 -3.93 -5.92
N ILE A 157 -3.05 -4.77 -6.46
CA ILE A 157 -2.81 -5.49 -7.71
C ILE A 157 -2.70 -4.56 -8.91
N TYR A 158 -3.37 -3.39 -8.88
CA TYR A 158 -3.40 -2.44 -9.97
C TYR A 158 -2.26 -1.41 -9.92
N ASP A 159 -1.47 -1.40 -8.84
CA ASP A 159 -0.31 -0.53 -8.69
C ASP A 159 0.95 -1.21 -9.24
N GLU A 160 1.19 -0.99 -10.54
CA GLU A 160 2.33 -1.53 -11.26
C GLU A 160 3.65 -0.83 -10.88
N TRP A 161 3.60 0.36 -10.30
CA TRP A 161 4.78 1.08 -9.83
C TRP A 161 5.32 0.46 -8.54
N SER A 162 4.43 0.27 -7.56
CA SER A 162 4.81 -0.28 -6.25
C SER A 162 4.86 -1.80 -6.26
N ARG A 163 4.09 -2.50 -7.11
CA ARG A 163 4.12 -3.97 -7.22
C ARG A 163 3.99 -4.72 -5.88
N LEU A 164 3.36 -4.12 -4.88
CA LEU A 164 3.27 -4.69 -3.53
C LEU A 164 2.52 -6.02 -3.56
N ALA A 165 3.06 -7.04 -2.87
CA ALA A 165 2.35 -8.25 -2.54
C ALA A 165 1.67 -8.05 -1.17
N VAL A 166 0.34 -7.94 -1.14
CA VAL A 166 -0.38 -7.76 0.12
C VAL A 166 -0.94 -9.11 0.59
N HIS A 167 -0.44 -9.61 1.71
CA HIS A 167 -0.94 -10.82 2.34
C HIS A 167 -1.76 -10.45 3.57
N VAL A 168 -3.01 -10.93 3.65
CA VAL A 168 -3.84 -10.79 4.86
C VAL A 168 -3.93 -12.15 5.51
N ALA A 169 -3.32 -12.31 6.68
CA ALA A 169 -3.38 -13.53 7.46
C ALA A 169 -4.79 -13.70 8.04
N MET A 170 -5.32 -14.92 7.99
CA MET A 170 -6.64 -15.26 8.52
C MET A 170 -6.48 -16.23 9.68
N ASP A 171 -7.49 -16.32 10.54
CA ASP A 171 -7.55 -17.29 11.65
C ASP A 171 -6.36 -17.24 12.62
N ASN A 172 -5.78 -16.04 12.80
CA ASN A 172 -4.56 -15.81 13.59
C ASN A 172 -3.41 -16.74 13.18
N LEU A 173 -3.30 -17.06 11.89
CA LEU A 173 -2.29 -17.95 11.36
C LEU A 173 -1.54 -17.31 10.19
N VAL A 174 -0.23 -17.24 10.30
CA VAL A 174 0.67 -16.86 9.20
C VAL A 174 1.37 -18.12 8.70
N ILE A 175 1.23 -18.41 7.40
CA ILE A 175 1.86 -19.57 6.77
C ILE A 175 2.98 -19.08 5.85
N GLU A 176 4.23 -19.37 6.21
CA GLU A 176 5.39 -18.80 5.51
C GLU A 176 5.45 -19.20 4.03
N GLN A 177 5.19 -20.47 3.71
CA GLN A 177 5.19 -20.93 2.32
C GLN A 177 4.16 -20.20 1.45
N ASP A 178 3.01 -19.84 2.00
CA ASP A 178 1.98 -19.09 1.27
C ASP A 178 2.43 -17.67 0.99
N VAL A 179 3.03 -17.03 1.99
CA VAL A 179 3.59 -15.68 1.86
C VAL A 179 4.69 -15.67 0.81
N LYS A 180 5.63 -16.63 0.87
CA LYS A 180 6.70 -16.77 -0.13
C LYS A 180 6.14 -17.05 -1.52
N LEU A 181 5.12 -17.89 -1.65
CA LEU A 181 4.46 -18.17 -2.93
C LEU A 181 3.81 -16.91 -3.51
N LEU A 182 3.09 -16.13 -2.69
CA LEU A 182 2.49 -14.87 -3.11
C LEU A 182 3.55 -13.88 -3.61
N CYS A 183 4.62 -13.68 -2.86
CA CYS A 183 5.64 -12.69 -3.21
C CYS A 183 6.43 -13.07 -4.47
N LYS A 184 6.55 -14.37 -4.77
CA LYS A 184 7.16 -14.89 -6.00
C LYS A 184 6.20 -14.95 -7.20
N SER A 185 4.91 -14.69 -6.98
CA SER A 185 3.89 -14.72 -8.02
C SER A 185 3.68 -13.35 -8.66
N GLN A 186 3.51 -13.32 -9.97
CA GLN A 186 3.21 -12.09 -10.72
C GLN A 186 1.69 -11.88 -10.80
N PRO A 187 1.20 -10.65 -10.65
CA PRO A 187 -0.17 -10.30 -11.00
C PRO A 187 -0.50 -10.70 -12.43
N ARG A 188 -1.77 -11.00 -12.72
CA ARG A 188 -2.18 -11.33 -14.08
C ARG A 188 -2.00 -10.10 -14.99
N PRO A 189 -1.39 -10.24 -16.19
CA PRO A 189 -1.24 -9.13 -17.11
C PRO A 189 -2.61 -8.63 -17.57
N ARG A 190 -2.76 -7.30 -17.67
CA ARG A 190 -3.95 -6.68 -18.26
C ARG A 190 -4.08 -7.13 -19.72
N ARG A 191 -5.20 -7.76 -20.09
CA ARG A 191 -5.61 -7.77 -21.50
C ARG A 191 -6.04 -6.35 -21.86
N ARG A 192 -5.25 -5.68 -22.71
CA ARG A 192 -5.71 -4.49 -23.44
C ARG A 192 -7.02 -4.91 -24.12
N THR A 193 -8.12 -4.28 -23.75
CA THR A 193 -9.36 -4.38 -24.51
C THR A 193 -9.13 -3.60 -25.78
N ASP A 194 -9.13 -4.27 -26.93
CA ASP A 194 -9.16 -3.65 -28.25
C ASP A 194 -10.42 -2.78 -28.32
N SER A 195 -10.27 -1.50 -27.98
CA SER A 195 -11.27 -0.47 -28.20
C SER A 195 -10.61 0.74 -28.86
N GLU A 196 -9.73 0.45 -29.82
CA GLU A 196 -9.33 1.39 -30.87
C GLU A 196 -9.49 0.64 -32.18
N HIS A 197 -10.63 0.88 -32.85
CA HIS A 197 -10.85 0.87 -34.30
C HIS A 197 -12.35 0.69 -34.55
N LEU A 198 -13.10 1.77 -34.36
CA LEU A 198 -14.32 2.00 -35.12
C LEU A 198 -14.34 3.44 -35.60
N GLU A 199 -13.43 3.75 -36.54
CA GLU A 199 -13.62 4.88 -37.44
C GLU A 199 -13.98 4.37 -38.84
N GLY A 200 -15.18 4.78 -39.26
CA GLY A 200 -15.69 4.95 -40.62
C GLY A 200 -15.04 4.19 -41.78
N ALA A 201 -15.77 3.19 -42.29
CA ALA A 201 -15.77 2.91 -43.72
C ALA A 201 -17.22 2.74 -44.20
N THR A 202 -17.82 3.84 -44.62
CA THR A 202 -19.07 3.85 -45.39
C THR A 202 -18.76 3.54 -46.86
N ALA A 203 -19.40 2.47 -47.34
CA ALA A 203 -19.85 2.18 -48.71
C ALA A 203 -18.88 2.38 -49.90
N SER A 204 -18.54 1.28 -50.56
CA SER A 204 -19.12 1.00 -51.89
C SER A 204 -18.88 -0.46 -52.29
N ALA A 205 -19.99 -1.19 -52.43
CA ALA A 205 -20.00 -2.49 -53.08
C ALA A 205 -20.13 -2.28 -54.59
N SER A 206 -19.17 -2.78 -55.37
CA SER A 206 -19.41 -3.16 -56.75
C SER A 206 -18.67 -4.48 -57.01
N ALA A 207 -19.45 -5.45 -57.47
CA ALA A 207 -19.03 -6.82 -57.70
C ALA A 207 -18.28 -6.94 -59.04
N SER A 208 -17.33 -7.88 -59.13
CA SER A 208 -17.14 -8.73 -60.32
C SER A 208 -16.25 -9.94 -60.01
N LEU A 209 -16.72 -11.09 -60.49
CA LEU A 209 -16.17 -12.43 -60.38
C LEU A 209 -14.91 -12.63 -61.23
N THR A 210 -13.97 -13.48 -60.78
CA THR A 210 -13.45 -14.61 -61.59
C THR A 210 -12.57 -15.58 -60.76
N ILE A 211 -12.54 -16.82 -61.28
CA ILE A 211 -12.17 -18.13 -60.71
C ILE A 211 -10.64 -18.40 -60.78
N PRO A 212 -10.11 -19.43 -60.06
CA PRO A 212 -8.68 -19.58 -59.75
C PRO A 212 -7.99 -20.69 -60.55
N GLU A 213 -6.68 -20.56 -60.77
CA GLU A 213 -5.72 -21.61 -61.12
C GLU A 213 -4.34 -21.12 -60.63
N GLY A 214 -3.36 -21.90 -60.19
CA GLY A 214 -3.04 -23.31 -60.33
C GLY A 214 -1.57 -23.47 -59.91
N CYS A 215 -1.21 -24.70 -59.57
CA CYS A 215 -0.03 -25.11 -58.82
C CYS A 215 1.31 -25.12 -59.61
N CYS A 216 2.41 -25.16 -58.83
CA CYS A 216 3.51 -26.14 -58.92
C CYS A 216 4.83 -25.79 -59.64
N SER A 217 5.88 -26.37 -59.03
CA SER A 217 7.25 -26.72 -59.50
C SER A 217 8.32 -25.62 -59.41
N ALA A 218 9.40 -25.79 -58.61
CA ALA A 218 10.49 -26.78 -58.67
C ALA A 218 11.34 -26.56 -59.95
N ALA A 219 12.67 -26.53 -59.98
CA ALA A 219 13.74 -26.86 -59.05
C ALA A 219 15.07 -26.32 -59.63
N SER A 220 16.06 -26.06 -58.75
CA SER A 220 17.51 -26.24 -58.96
C SER A 220 18.19 -25.37 -60.05
N ILE A 221 19.51 -25.04 -60.04
CA ILE A 221 20.70 -25.85 -59.80
C ILE A 221 21.93 -24.95 -59.54
N ASN A 222 22.92 -25.56 -58.88
CA ASN A 222 24.21 -25.14 -58.28
C ASN A 222 25.29 -24.44 -59.14
N SER A 223 26.35 -23.99 -58.42
CA SER A 223 27.82 -24.04 -58.68
C SER A 223 28.48 -22.65 -58.43
N ASP A 224 29.67 -22.43 -57.85
CA ASP A 224 30.91 -23.17 -57.58
C ASP A 224 31.76 -22.39 -56.53
N LEU A 225 32.38 -23.03 -55.53
CA LEU A 225 33.84 -23.33 -55.34
C LEU A 225 34.84 -22.16 -55.10
N SER A 226 35.60 -22.33 -53.98
CA SER A 226 36.59 -21.51 -53.23
C SER A 226 37.92 -21.18 -53.97
N PRO A 227 39.03 -20.55 -53.41
CA PRO A 227 39.47 -20.41 -52.00
C PRO A 227 40.20 -19.10 -51.55
N ALA A 228 40.58 -19.07 -50.26
CA ALA A 228 41.23 -17.99 -49.49
C ALA A 228 42.74 -17.78 -49.76
N PRO A 229 43.40 -16.80 -49.11
CA PRO A 229 44.26 -17.17 -47.97
C PRO A 229 44.27 -16.22 -46.73
N SER A 230 44.46 -16.86 -45.57
CA SER A 230 45.08 -16.52 -44.25
C SER A 230 45.84 -15.17 -44.11
N THR A 231 45.92 -14.45 -42.98
CA THR A 231 46.18 -14.74 -41.54
C THR A 231 45.83 -13.45 -40.74
N VAL A 232 45.32 -13.44 -39.50
CA VAL A 232 46.09 -13.46 -38.23
C VAL A 232 45.09 -13.60 -37.06
N SER A 233 45.46 -14.43 -36.10
CA SER A 233 44.78 -14.81 -34.87
C SER A 233 45.12 -13.92 -33.68
N THR A 234 44.13 -13.57 -32.85
CA THR A 234 44.24 -13.45 -31.37
C THR A 234 42.85 -13.59 -30.71
N ASP A 235 42.67 -14.73 -30.04
CA ASP A 235 42.05 -15.00 -28.73
C ASP A 235 40.67 -14.45 -28.28
N ALA A 236 39.78 -15.44 -28.09
CA ALA A 236 38.79 -15.68 -27.03
C ALA A 236 37.60 -14.71 -26.83
N PRO A 237 36.34 -15.21 -26.92
CA PRO A 237 35.16 -14.44 -26.58
C PRO A 237 34.95 -14.38 -25.06
N SER A 238 34.80 -13.15 -24.57
CA SER A 238 34.31 -12.82 -23.23
C SER A 238 33.03 -13.62 -22.92
N ALA A 239 33.07 -14.32 -21.79
CA ALA A 239 31.92 -15.00 -21.21
C ALA A 239 30.72 -14.04 -21.14
N ALA A 240 29.55 -14.55 -21.54
CA ALA A 240 28.27 -13.91 -21.28
C ALA A 240 28.16 -13.60 -19.78
N PRO A 241 27.58 -12.44 -19.39
CA PRO A 241 27.33 -12.19 -17.98
C PRO A 241 26.39 -13.27 -17.49
N THR A 242 26.87 -14.07 -16.54
CA THR A 242 26.08 -15.00 -15.75
C THR A 242 24.92 -14.21 -15.19
N GLU A 243 23.71 -14.43 -15.72
CA GLU A 243 22.49 -13.88 -15.15
C GLU A 243 22.45 -14.30 -13.68
N THR A 244 22.68 -13.34 -12.79
CA THR A 244 22.33 -13.50 -11.38
C THR A 244 20.83 -13.82 -11.35
N PRO A 245 20.37 -14.82 -10.57
CA PRO A 245 18.95 -15.13 -10.53
C PRO A 245 18.25 -13.87 -10.03
N SER A 246 17.48 -13.23 -10.92
CA SER A 246 16.66 -12.08 -10.57
C SER A 246 15.79 -12.50 -9.40
N ASN A 247 16.01 -11.89 -8.23
CA ASN A 247 15.24 -12.17 -7.03
C ASN A 247 13.79 -11.72 -7.31
N ASN A 248 12.95 -12.65 -7.76
CA ASN A 248 11.58 -12.42 -8.24
C ASN A 248 10.61 -12.10 -7.09
N TRP A 249 11.06 -11.38 -6.07
CA TRP A 249 10.30 -11.03 -4.88
C TRP A 249 9.59 -9.69 -5.06
N ARG A 250 8.26 -9.70 -4.93
CA ARG A 250 7.45 -8.51 -4.76
C ARG A 250 7.45 -8.09 -3.29
N PRO A 251 7.75 -6.82 -2.97
CA PRO A 251 7.76 -6.36 -1.59
C PRO A 251 6.44 -6.60 -0.89
N LEU A 252 6.54 -7.21 0.29
CA LEU A 252 5.43 -7.79 1.04
C LEU A 252 4.88 -6.78 2.02
N LEU A 253 3.59 -6.47 1.93
CA LEU A 253 2.82 -5.93 3.04
C LEU A 253 2.01 -7.07 3.66
N LEU A 254 2.47 -7.58 4.80
CA LEU A 254 1.77 -8.59 5.59
C LEU A 254 0.87 -7.88 6.61
N ILE A 255 -0.43 -8.13 6.55
CA ILE A 255 -1.41 -7.60 7.49
C ILE A 255 -1.98 -8.77 8.30
N VAL A 256 -1.98 -8.64 9.62
CA VAL A 256 -2.50 -9.66 10.55
C VAL A 256 -3.63 -9.04 11.37
N PRO A 257 -4.90 -9.20 10.95
CA PRO A 257 -6.07 -8.84 11.76
C PRO A 257 -6.15 -9.72 13.02
N LEU A 258 -6.42 -9.10 14.16
CA LEU A 258 -6.45 -9.72 15.48
C LEU A 258 -7.64 -9.22 16.30
N ARG A 259 -8.05 -10.03 17.29
CA ARG A 259 -8.96 -9.64 18.37
C ARG A 259 -8.30 -9.94 19.71
N LEU A 260 -7.73 -8.93 20.37
CA LEU A 260 -6.90 -9.07 21.57
C LEU A 260 -7.67 -8.96 22.90
N GLY A 261 -8.99 -9.15 22.85
CA GLY A 261 -9.88 -9.01 24.00
C GLY A 261 -11.35 -9.07 23.59
N LEU A 262 -12.25 -9.15 24.58
CA LEU A 262 -13.68 -9.19 24.33
C LEU A 262 -14.27 -7.79 24.16
N THR A 263 -14.02 -6.91 25.12
CA THR A 263 -14.50 -5.52 25.13
C THR A 263 -13.35 -4.54 25.23
N GLU A 264 -12.36 -4.87 26.05
CA GLU A 264 -11.15 -4.08 26.30
C GLU A 264 -9.92 -4.91 25.92
N MET A 265 -8.81 -4.22 25.67
CA MET A 265 -7.53 -4.86 25.38
C MET A 265 -7.01 -5.61 26.61
N ASN A 266 -6.57 -6.85 26.42
CA ASN A 266 -5.95 -7.60 27.52
C ASN A 266 -4.48 -7.18 27.68
N MET A 267 -4.14 -6.69 28.88
CA MET A 267 -2.78 -6.25 29.24
C MET A 267 -1.71 -7.33 29.06
N CYS A 268 -2.06 -8.62 29.02
CA CYS A 268 -1.10 -9.69 28.75
C CYS A 268 -0.40 -9.56 27.38
N TYR A 269 -1.01 -8.84 26.43
CA TYR A 269 -0.45 -8.61 25.11
C TYR A 269 0.44 -7.36 25.02
N LEU A 270 0.41 -6.47 26.01
CA LEU A 270 1.14 -5.20 25.97
C LEU A 270 2.63 -5.41 25.70
N LYS A 271 3.25 -6.40 26.34
CA LYS A 271 4.66 -6.72 26.11
C LYS A 271 4.92 -7.15 24.66
N ALA A 272 4.04 -7.95 24.06
CA ALA A 272 4.18 -8.34 22.65
C ALA A 272 3.96 -7.16 21.70
N ILE A 273 3.09 -6.20 22.06
CA ILE A 273 2.87 -4.97 21.30
C ILE A 273 4.07 -4.02 21.39
N LYS A 274 4.73 -3.92 22.55
CA LYS A 274 6.02 -3.22 22.70
C LYS A 274 7.09 -3.83 21.78
N GLU A 275 7.20 -5.16 21.77
CA GLU A 275 8.12 -5.87 20.86
C GLU A 275 7.76 -5.67 19.39
N TYR A 276 6.47 -5.58 19.05
CA TYR A 276 6.01 -5.29 17.70
C TYR A 276 6.48 -3.91 17.22
N PHE A 277 6.28 -2.85 18.00
CA PHE A 277 6.71 -1.50 17.62
C PHE A 277 8.23 -1.36 17.54
N ALA A 278 9.00 -2.22 18.21
CA ALA A 278 10.45 -2.29 18.09
C ALA A 278 10.96 -3.05 16.84
N LEU A 279 10.08 -3.68 16.05
CA LEU A 279 10.50 -4.40 14.82
C LEU A 279 10.80 -3.43 13.67
N PRO A 280 11.95 -3.58 12.96
CA PRO A 280 12.24 -2.80 11.75
C PRO A 280 11.19 -2.97 10.63
N HIS A 281 10.41 -4.05 10.67
CA HIS A 281 9.38 -4.38 9.70
C HIS A 281 8.03 -3.68 10.00
N CYS A 282 7.85 -3.10 11.19
CA CYS A 282 6.56 -2.58 11.66
C CYS A 282 6.07 -1.39 10.81
N VAL A 283 4.88 -1.45 10.22
CA VAL A 283 4.26 -0.28 9.57
C VAL A 283 3.04 0.22 10.33
N GLY A 284 2.95 -0.09 11.62
CA GLY A 284 1.90 0.39 12.51
C GLY A 284 0.67 -0.51 12.58
N ILE A 285 -0.32 -0.11 13.37
CA ILE A 285 -1.52 -0.87 13.66
C ILE A 285 -2.73 -0.03 13.26
N ILE A 286 -3.68 -0.61 12.53
CA ILE A 286 -5.00 0.01 12.34
C ILE A 286 -6.01 -0.69 13.24
N GLY A 287 -6.86 0.06 13.93
CA GLY A 287 -7.80 -0.54 14.87
C GLY A 287 -8.83 0.46 15.37
N GLY A 288 -9.73 0.00 16.23
CA GLY A 288 -10.74 0.85 16.84
C GLY A 288 -12.16 0.34 16.66
N ARG A 289 -13.08 1.05 17.32
CA ARG A 289 -14.52 0.76 17.28
C ARG A 289 -15.17 1.32 16.01
N PRO A 290 -16.39 0.86 15.67
CA PRO A 290 -17.21 1.53 14.67
C PRO A 290 -17.20 3.05 14.83
N ASN A 291 -16.84 3.75 13.76
CA ASN A 291 -16.72 5.21 13.68
C ASN A 291 -15.69 5.86 14.62
N HIS A 292 -14.77 5.07 15.19
CA HIS A 292 -13.67 5.55 16.05
C HIS A 292 -12.39 4.76 15.77
N ALA A 293 -11.95 4.76 14.51
CA ALA A 293 -10.75 4.07 14.05
C ALA A 293 -9.52 4.97 14.17
N LEU A 294 -8.38 4.40 14.58
CA LEU A 294 -7.11 5.10 14.76
C LEU A 294 -5.98 4.31 14.08
N TYR A 295 -4.90 5.02 13.73
CA TYR A 295 -3.67 4.43 13.24
C TYR A 295 -2.57 4.60 14.30
N PHE A 296 -2.21 3.51 14.97
CA PHE A 296 -1.18 3.49 16.01
C PHE A 296 0.19 3.24 15.38
N LEU A 297 1.14 4.11 15.68
CA LEU A 297 2.48 4.10 15.08
C LEU A 297 3.58 3.86 16.10
N GLY A 298 3.30 3.95 17.40
CA GLY A 298 4.29 3.72 18.43
C GLY A 298 3.74 3.46 19.82
N VAL A 299 4.65 3.28 20.77
CA VAL A 299 4.38 3.01 22.18
C VAL A 299 5.47 3.62 23.06
N VAL A 300 5.07 4.14 24.22
CA VAL A 300 5.95 4.61 25.29
C VAL A 300 5.28 4.31 26.62
N GLY A 301 6.02 3.76 27.58
CA GLY A 301 5.41 3.25 28.81
C GLY A 301 4.25 2.31 28.47
N ASP A 302 3.07 2.54 29.00
CA ASP A 302 1.86 1.75 28.71
C ASP A 302 0.86 2.48 27.77
N GLU A 303 1.37 3.44 27.01
CA GLU A 303 0.60 4.35 26.16
C GLU A 303 0.94 4.15 24.69
N LEU A 304 -0.07 4.19 23.82
CA LEU A 304 0.08 4.06 22.38
C LEU A 304 0.02 5.43 21.72
N LEU A 305 0.95 5.69 20.81
CA LEU A 305 1.03 6.89 19.98
C LEU A 305 0.26 6.66 18.68
N TYR A 306 -0.58 7.61 18.27
CA TYR A 306 -1.47 7.43 17.11
C TYR A 306 -1.70 8.69 16.28
N LEU A 307 -2.20 8.47 15.06
CA LEU A 307 -2.82 9.48 14.22
C LEU A 307 -4.33 9.28 14.18
N ASP A 308 -5.06 10.39 14.29
CA ASP A 308 -6.50 10.43 14.39
C ASP A 308 -7.13 10.97 13.10
N PRO A 309 -7.97 10.20 12.37
CA PRO A 309 -8.61 10.67 11.15
C PRO A 309 -9.85 11.54 11.36
N HIS A 310 -10.31 11.81 12.59
CA HIS A 310 -11.63 12.37 12.87
C HIS A 310 -11.75 13.90 12.72
N GLU A 311 -10.75 14.56 12.15
CA GLU A 311 -10.88 15.96 11.70
C GLU A 311 -11.49 16.01 10.30
N CYS A 312 -12.47 16.89 10.05
CA CYS A 312 -13.09 17.03 8.73
C CYS A 312 -12.57 18.26 7.98
N GLN A 313 -11.63 18.01 7.06
CA GLN A 313 -10.93 19.03 6.29
C GLN A 313 -11.49 19.12 4.85
N PRO A 314 -11.36 20.25 4.13
CA PRO A 314 -11.70 20.30 2.70
C PRO A 314 -10.82 19.36 1.87
N ALA A 315 -11.36 18.76 0.81
CA ALA A 315 -10.57 18.03 -0.18
C ALA A 315 -9.56 18.97 -0.87
N VAL A 316 -8.36 18.49 -1.14
CA VAL A 316 -7.26 19.26 -1.75
C VAL A 316 -7.06 18.81 -3.20
N ASP A 317 -6.82 19.78 -4.09
CA ASP A 317 -6.34 19.50 -5.43
C ASP A 317 -4.80 19.51 -5.51
N LEU A 318 -4.18 18.34 -5.66
CA LEU A 318 -2.72 18.15 -5.74
C LEU A 318 -2.19 18.13 -7.18
N ASP A 319 -3.04 18.40 -8.17
CA ASP A 319 -2.65 18.52 -9.57
C ASP A 319 -2.27 19.99 -9.94
N GLU A 320 -2.48 20.94 -9.02
CA GLU A 320 -2.14 22.35 -9.21
C GLU A 320 -0.64 22.63 -8.94
N ASP A 321 -0.05 23.62 -9.62
CA ASP A 321 1.38 23.93 -9.57
C ASP A 321 1.89 24.34 -8.16
N GLU A 322 1.02 24.94 -7.34
CA GLU A 322 1.28 25.34 -5.95
C GLU A 322 0.56 24.42 -4.95
N SER A 323 0.70 23.10 -5.14
CA SER A 323 0.08 22.11 -4.25
C SER A 323 0.53 22.26 -2.79
N ASP A 324 -0.43 22.37 -1.86
CA ASP A 324 -0.19 22.39 -0.41
C ASP A 324 -0.46 21.02 0.23
N ASP A 325 0.56 20.43 0.84
CA ASP A 325 0.47 19.15 1.54
C ASP A 325 0.30 19.29 3.05
N SER A 326 0.23 20.51 3.59
CA SER A 326 0.22 20.77 5.03
C SER A 326 -0.89 20.03 5.78
N SER A 327 -2.04 19.87 5.14
CA SER A 327 -3.20 19.15 5.67
C SER A 327 -3.03 17.62 5.75
N TYR A 328 -1.97 17.08 5.14
CA TYR A 328 -1.60 15.66 5.17
C TYR A 328 -0.50 15.36 6.20
N HIS A 329 -0.15 16.30 7.07
CA HIS A 329 0.85 16.13 8.12
C HIS A 329 0.31 16.58 9.47
N CYS A 330 0.13 15.63 10.40
CA CYS A 330 -0.42 15.91 11.72
C CYS A 330 0.58 16.76 12.54
N PRO A 331 0.17 17.93 13.05
CA PRO A 331 1.05 18.76 13.89
C PRO A 331 1.01 18.33 15.37
N PHE A 332 0.13 17.39 15.74
CA PHE A 332 -0.12 16.99 17.13
C PHE A 332 0.48 15.64 17.45
N LEU A 333 0.92 15.51 18.69
CA LEU A 333 1.36 14.26 19.29
C LEU A 333 0.20 13.70 20.12
N LEU A 334 -0.45 12.64 19.63
CA LEU A 334 -1.59 12.04 20.30
C LEU A 334 -1.20 10.69 20.91
N HIS A 335 -1.63 10.46 22.15
CA HIS A 335 -1.39 9.24 22.89
C HIS A 335 -2.62 8.79 23.68
N MET A 336 -2.70 7.50 24.00
CA MET A 336 -3.72 6.96 24.90
C MET A 336 -3.27 5.69 25.61
N PRO A 337 -3.83 5.39 26.81
CA PRO A 337 -3.56 4.14 27.51
C PRO A 337 -3.88 2.92 26.65
N PHE A 338 -3.02 1.91 26.70
CA PHE A 338 -3.17 0.67 25.94
C PHE A 338 -4.50 -0.05 26.20
N ASP A 339 -4.98 -0.05 27.45
CA ASP A 339 -6.22 -0.71 27.87
C ASP A 339 -7.49 -0.03 27.32
N ARG A 340 -7.40 1.23 26.88
CA ARG A 340 -8.51 1.99 26.26
C ARG A 340 -8.68 1.75 24.76
N VAL A 341 -7.72 1.10 24.12
CA VAL A 341 -7.82 0.76 22.70
C VAL A 341 -8.85 -0.35 22.48
N ASP A 342 -9.55 -0.33 21.34
CA ASP A 342 -10.47 -1.43 21.00
C ASP A 342 -9.69 -2.70 20.67
N PRO A 343 -10.14 -3.88 21.14
CA PRO A 343 -9.41 -5.11 20.87
C PRO A 343 -9.41 -5.58 19.42
N SER A 344 -10.22 -5.02 18.52
CA SER A 344 -10.17 -5.31 17.07
C SER A 344 -9.16 -4.41 16.38
N LEU A 345 -8.08 -5.02 15.90
CA LEU A 345 -6.98 -4.33 15.24
C LEU A 345 -6.35 -5.17 14.14
N ALA A 346 -5.44 -4.60 13.36
CA ALA A 346 -4.62 -5.31 12.40
C ALA A 346 -3.17 -4.77 12.43
N LEU A 347 -2.22 -5.68 12.62
CA LEU A 347 -0.78 -5.38 12.58
C LEU A 347 -0.29 -5.36 11.14
N GLY A 348 0.55 -4.41 10.76
CA GLY A 348 1.19 -4.35 9.45
C GLY A 348 2.71 -4.58 9.51
N PHE A 349 3.21 -5.44 8.65
CA PHE A 349 4.65 -5.69 8.47
C PHE A 349 5.03 -5.48 7.00
N LEU A 350 6.16 -4.82 6.77
CA LEU A 350 6.73 -4.62 5.44
C LEU A 350 8.07 -5.34 5.31
N CYS A 351 8.23 -6.14 4.25
CA CYS A 351 9.47 -6.82 3.89
C CYS A 351 9.79 -6.59 2.41
N MET A 352 10.90 -5.91 2.13
CA MET A 352 11.31 -5.52 0.77
C MET A 352 11.90 -6.67 -0.04
N ASN A 353 12.36 -7.72 0.62
CA ASN A 353 12.94 -8.91 -0.02
C ASN A 353 12.68 -10.16 0.83
N GLU A 354 12.99 -11.33 0.27
CA GLU A 354 12.82 -12.62 0.97
C GLU A 354 13.68 -12.71 2.24
N SER A 355 14.87 -12.09 2.27
CA SER A 355 15.75 -12.10 3.44
C SER A 355 15.15 -11.31 4.62
N GLU A 356 14.52 -10.16 4.36
CA GLU A 356 13.79 -9.41 5.38
C GLU A 356 12.58 -10.20 5.91
N PHE A 357 11.90 -10.96 5.04
CA PHE A 357 10.82 -11.84 5.51
C PHE A 357 11.34 -12.97 6.39
N ASP A 358 12.46 -13.59 6.04
CA ASP A 358 13.10 -14.63 6.85
C ASP A 358 13.61 -14.06 8.19
N GLU A 359 14.12 -12.83 8.20
CA GLU A 359 14.48 -12.11 9.43
C GLU A 359 13.25 -11.82 10.30
N LEU A 360 12.17 -11.30 9.72
CA LEU A 360 10.91 -11.09 10.41
C LEU A 360 10.44 -12.39 11.06
N ALA A 361 10.38 -13.48 10.30
CA ALA A 361 9.93 -14.77 10.79
C ALA A 361 10.80 -15.31 11.94
N SER A 362 12.12 -15.08 11.90
CA SER A 362 13.03 -15.39 13.01
C SER A 362 12.70 -14.56 14.26
N ARG A 363 12.52 -13.24 14.12
CA ARG A 363 12.18 -12.32 15.23
C ARG A 363 10.81 -12.63 15.83
N LEU A 364 9.83 -13.02 15.00
CA LEU A 364 8.51 -13.45 15.45
C LEU A 364 8.60 -14.67 16.37
N ARG A 365 9.32 -15.73 15.95
CA ARG A 365 9.49 -16.96 16.74
C ARG A 365 10.31 -16.77 18.01
N THR A 366 11.36 -15.96 17.93
CA THR A 366 12.35 -15.86 19.01
C THR A 366 11.97 -14.85 20.08
N LYS A 367 11.26 -13.78 19.71
CA LYS A 367 10.98 -12.65 20.60
C LYS A 367 9.47 -12.34 20.68
N LEU A 368 8.86 -11.85 19.60
CA LEU A 368 7.51 -11.26 19.65
C LEU A 368 6.44 -12.26 20.11
N LEU A 369 6.34 -13.45 19.51
CA LEU A 369 5.30 -14.43 19.85
C LEU A 369 5.51 -15.07 21.24
N LYS A 370 6.73 -15.01 21.78
CA LYS A 370 7.05 -15.47 23.15
C LYS A 370 6.80 -14.40 24.22
N SER A 371 6.55 -13.16 23.82
CA SER A 371 6.38 -12.03 24.73
C SER A 371 4.97 -11.93 25.32
N SER A 372 4.01 -12.70 24.83
CA SER A 372 2.68 -12.84 25.43
C SER A 372 2.30 -14.31 25.58
N ASN A 373 1.41 -14.58 26.53
CA ASN A 373 0.75 -15.87 26.66
C ASN A 373 -0.76 -15.62 26.87
N PRO A 374 -1.63 -15.99 25.91
CA PRO A 374 -1.33 -16.66 24.63
C PRO A 374 -0.54 -15.77 23.64
N PRO A 375 0.07 -16.34 22.57
CA PRO A 375 0.72 -15.55 21.52
C PRO A 375 -0.29 -14.69 20.75
N LEU A 376 0.18 -13.62 20.09
CA LEU A 376 -0.67 -12.76 19.26
C LEU A 376 -1.29 -13.53 18.09
N PHE A 377 -0.50 -14.39 17.44
CA PHE A 377 -0.90 -15.28 16.35
C PHE A 377 0.09 -16.44 16.25
N GLU A 378 -0.22 -17.44 15.45
CA GLU A 378 0.66 -18.58 15.19
C GLU A 378 1.41 -18.41 13.86
N LEU A 379 2.70 -18.76 13.86
CA LEU A 379 3.53 -18.79 12.66
C LEU A 379 3.90 -20.23 12.33
N VAL A 380 3.50 -20.70 11.16
CA VAL A 380 3.74 -22.07 10.71
C VAL A 380 4.45 -22.10 9.36
N ASP A 381 5.32 -23.08 9.17
CA ASP A 381 6.16 -23.16 7.97
C ASP A 381 5.31 -23.50 6.73
N ALA A 382 4.40 -24.47 6.85
CA ALA A 382 3.68 -25.06 5.72
C ALA A 382 2.23 -25.41 6.07
N ARG A 383 1.35 -25.37 5.06
CA ARG A 383 -0.01 -25.89 5.19
C ARG A 383 0.00 -27.40 5.50
N PRO A 384 -0.88 -27.89 6.40
CA PRO A 384 -1.15 -29.32 6.51
C PRO A 384 -1.55 -29.92 5.16
N LYS A 385 -1.10 -31.16 4.87
CA LYS A 385 -1.38 -31.82 3.57
C LYS A 385 -2.87 -32.01 3.28
N SER A 386 -3.73 -32.03 4.31
CA SER A 386 -5.18 -32.16 4.18
C SER A 386 -5.88 -30.85 3.81
N TRP A 387 -5.20 -29.71 3.93
CA TRP A 387 -5.79 -28.41 3.62
C TRP A 387 -5.79 -28.16 2.11
N PRO A 388 -6.75 -27.37 1.59
CA PRO A 388 -6.69 -26.87 0.23
C PRO A 388 -5.36 -26.14 -0.04
N LYS A 389 -4.85 -26.30 -1.26
CA LYS A 389 -3.67 -25.56 -1.71
C LYS A 389 -3.96 -24.07 -1.66
N PHE A 390 -2.95 -23.29 -1.25
CA PHE A 390 -3.05 -21.84 -1.32
C PHE A 390 -3.11 -21.39 -2.78
N VAL A 391 -4.06 -20.51 -3.07
CA VAL A 391 -4.16 -19.81 -4.35
C VAL A 391 -3.98 -18.32 -4.06
N PRO A 392 -2.85 -17.72 -4.46
CA PRO A 392 -2.66 -16.28 -4.28
C PRO A 392 -3.70 -15.51 -5.08
N TYR A 393 -4.21 -14.42 -4.51
CA TYR A 393 -5.05 -13.49 -5.25
C TYR A 393 -4.18 -12.68 -6.22
N LEU A 394 -4.42 -12.82 -7.52
CA LEU A 394 -3.65 -12.19 -8.59
C LEU A 394 -4.52 -11.31 -9.51
N GLY A 395 -5.70 -10.91 -9.03
CA GLY A 395 -6.74 -10.19 -9.80
C GLY A 395 -7.90 -11.10 -10.25
N GLU A 396 -9.03 -10.50 -10.60
CA GLU A 396 -10.26 -11.21 -11.00
C GLU A 396 -10.20 -11.76 -12.44
N ASP A 397 -10.93 -12.86 -12.70
CA ASP A 397 -11.02 -13.54 -14.01
C ASP A 397 -12.10 -12.93 -14.95
N ASP A 398 -13.09 -12.21 -14.40
CA ASP A 398 -14.29 -11.79 -15.13
C ASP A 398 -14.25 -10.29 -15.49
N PRO A 399 -14.17 -9.92 -16.79
CA PRO A 399 -14.23 -8.52 -17.22
C PRO A 399 -15.58 -7.83 -16.94
N THR A 400 -16.64 -8.55 -16.58
CA THR A 400 -17.94 -7.99 -16.18
C THR A 400 -18.10 -7.78 -14.67
N ALA A 401 -17.26 -8.44 -13.86
CA ALA A 401 -17.11 -8.17 -12.42
C ALA A 401 -16.23 -6.95 -12.14
N ARG A 402 -15.59 -6.38 -13.17
CA ARG A 402 -15.07 -5.01 -13.14
C ARG A 402 -16.15 -4.15 -12.50
N ILE A 403 -15.85 -3.63 -11.31
CA ILE A 403 -16.53 -2.48 -10.73
C ILE A 403 -16.80 -1.54 -11.91
N LYS A 404 -18.08 -1.29 -12.23
CA LYS A 404 -18.54 -0.62 -13.47
C LYS A 404 -17.99 0.80 -13.66
N GLU A 405 -17.04 1.24 -12.84
CA GLU A 405 -16.37 2.54 -12.84
C GLU A 405 -14.87 2.47 -12.49
N PHE A 406 -14.20 1.33 -12.67
CA PHE A 406 -12.73 1.30 -12.60
C PHE A 406 -12.10 1.82 -13.89
N THR A 407 -12.22 3.14 -14.13
CA THR A 407 -11.40 3.85 -15.11
C THR A 407 -10.02 4.09 -14.51
N VAL A 408 -9.08 3.17 -14.77
CA VAL A 408 -7.66 3.46 -14.61
C VAL A 408 -7.15 3.98 -15.92
N VAL A 409 -6.90 5.29 -15.98
CA VAL A 409 -6.07 5.90 -17.02
C VAL A 409 -4.62 5.58 -16.66
N GLY A 410 -4.20 4.36 -17.00
CA GLY A 410 -2.80 3.99 -17.02
C GLY A 410 -2.26 4.32 -18.40
N ASP A 411 -1.85 5.57 -18.57
CA ASP A 411 -0.80 6.04 -19.47
C ASP A 411 -0.62 7.54 -19.19
N ALA A 412 -0.10 7.86 -18.01
CA ALA A 412 0.66 9.10 -17.87
C ALA A 412 2.00 8.87 -18.58
N GLN A 413 1.97 8.88 -19.92
CA GLN A 413 3.13 9.33 -20.66
C GLN A 413 3.37 10.75 -20.17
N PHE A 414 4.42 10.91 -19.36
CA PHE A 414 5.05 12.19 -19.14
C PHE A 414 5.65 12.59 -20.50
N ASP A 415 4.80 13.06 -21.41
CA ASP A 415 5.28 13.80 -22.57
C ASP A 415 5.81 15.12 -22.03
N SER A 416 7.14 15.21 -22.07
CA SER A 416 7.87 16.45 -21.97
C SER A 416 7.23 17.47 -22.91
N GLU A 417 6.86 18.61 -22.35
CA GLU A 417 6.57 19.81 -23.13
C GLU A 417 7.78 20.13 -24.02
N GLU A 418 7.63 19.92 -25.33
CA GLU A 418 8.34 20.69 -26.34
C GLU A 418 7.28 21.48 -27.14
N GLU A 419 7.17 22.76 -26.76
CA GLU A 419 7.19 23.90 -27.68
C GLU A 419 6.46 23.75 -29.02
N PHE A 420 5.38 24.52 -29.23
CA PHE A 420 5.30 25.44 -30.38
C PHE A 420 4.13 26.43 -30.18
N GLU A 421 4.48 27.66 -29.78
CA GLU A 421 3.76 28.84 -30.26
C GLU A 421 3.89 28.92 -31.78
N LEU A 422 2.78 29.04 -32.52
CA LEU A 422 2.73 29.83 -33.75
C LEU A 422 1.28 30.12 -34.18
N LEU A 423 0.91 31.38 -33.94
CA LEU A 423 -0.05 32.25 -34.62
C LEU A 423 -0.89 31.68 -35.78
N GLN A 424 -2.21 31.84 -35.68
CA GLN A 424 -2.99 32.80 -36.50
C GLN A 424 -4.33 33.16 -35.87
#